data_AF-A0A843SXG4-F1
#
_entry.id   AF-A0A843SXG4-F1
#
_cell.length_a   1.000
_cell.length_b   1.000
_cell.length_c   1.000
_cell.angle_alpha   90.00
_cell.angle_beta   90.00
_cell.angle_gamma   90.00
#
_symmetry.space_group_name_H-M   'P 1'
#
loop_
_entity.id
_entity.type
_entity.pdbx_description
1 polymer ?
#
loop_
_entity_poly.entity_id
_entity_poly.type
_entity_poly.pdbx_seq_one_letter_code
_entity_poly.pdbx_strand_id
1 'polypeptide(L)'
;MLAYAGQGLASEPGEGAASQIRDFLKKCDGALTGLAQFITGFVGRLEVESMAPYAAFMAVIERDAKDAQAAVQIVLAQPSISSQLVDNLNASIHLRALLTDLFLIDEILKSHRRAD
;
A
#
# COMPACT_ATOMS: atom_id res chain seq x y z
N MET A 1 9.70 3.23 6.45
CA MET A 1 8.89 4.47 6.49
C MET A 1 8.59 4.93 7.91
N LEU A 2 7.97 4.10 8.76
CA LEU A 2 7.64 4.48 10.15
C LEU A 2 8.86 4.91 11.00
N ALA A 3 10.03 4.30 10.78
CA ALA A 3 11.26 4.70 11.48
C ALA A 3 11.90 6.00 10.94
N TYR A 4 11.55 6.46 9.73
CA TYR A 4 12.02 7.73 9.17
C TYR A 4 11.18 8.91 9.68
N ALA A 5 9.87 8.66 9.82
CA ALA A 5 8.89 9.49 10.51
C ALA A 5 9.29 9.83 11.96
N GLY A 6 9.73 8.83 12.73
CA GLY A 6 10.14 9.03 14.13
C GLY A 6 11.45 9.81 14.37
N GLN A 7 12.15 10.28 13.33
CA GLN A 7 13.46 10.95 13.47
C GLN A 7 13.38 12.46 13.66
N GLY A 8 12.22 13.10 13.41
CA GLY A 8 12.01 14.53 13.69
C GLY A 8 12.92 15.49 12.91
N LEU A 9 13.51 15.06 11.80
CA LEU A 9 14.48 15.84 11.03
C LEU A 9 13.77 16.92 10.20
N ALA A 10 14.14 18.18 10.42
CA ALA A 10 13.63 19.35 9.71
C ALA A 10 14.01 19.39 8.22
N SER A 11 15.06 18.65 7.84
CA SER A 11 15.54 18.45 6.46
C SER A 11 16.38 17.17 6.39
N GLU A 12 16.58 16.67 5.17
CA GLU A 12 17.19 15.36 4.86
C GLU A 12 18.43 15.03 5.72
N PRO A 13 18.45 13.89 6.43
CA PRO A 13 19.72 13.31 6.89
C PRO A 13 20.54 12.93 5.65
N GLY A 14 21.87 13.03 5.75
CA GLY A 14 22.82 12.92 4.63
C GLY A 14 22.55 11.78 3.62
N GLU A 15 23.13 11.91 2.43
CA GLU A 15 22.87 11.20 1.16
C GLU A 15 22.34 9.73 1.24
N GLY A 16 22.74 8.95 2.25
CA GLY A 16 22.28 7.57 2.46
C GLY A 16 20.84 7.37 2.96
N ALA A 17 20.31 8.24 3.83
CA ALA A 17 18.97 8.02 4.41
C ALA A 17 17.84 8.61 3.54
N ALA A 18 18.11 9.75 2.87
CA ALA A 18 17.20 10.36 1.89
C ALA A 18 17.06 9.51 0.61
N SER A 19 18.15 8.91 0.12
CA SER A 19 18.08 7.95 -1.00
C SER A 19 17.25 6.73 -0.63
N GLN A 20 17.43 6.21 0.59
CA GLN A 20 16.70 5.03 1.07
C GLN A 20 15.18 5.24 1.12
N ILE A 21 14.69 6.39 1.64
CA ILE A 21 13.24 6.65 1.70
C ILE A 21 12.63 6.79 0.31
N ARG A 22 13.32 7.48 -0.61
CA ARG A 22 12.85 7.65 -1.99
C ARG A 22 12.79 6.30 -2.71
N ASP A 23 13.77 5.43 -2.49
CA ASP A 23 13.77 4.08 -3.05
C ASP A 23 12.65 3.21 -2.48
N PHE A 24 12.35 3.32 -1.18
CA PHE A 24 11.19 2.66 -0.58
C PHE A 24 9.88 3.14 -1.20
N LEU A 25 9.70 4.45 -1.38
CA LEU A 25 8.51 5.03 -1.97
C LEU A 25 8.35 4.61 -3.45
N LYS A 26 9.43 4.55 -4.23
CA LYS A 26 9.40 4.02 -5.62
C LYS A 26 8.99 2.56 -5.66
N LYS A 27 9.50 1.73 -4.76
CA LYS A 27 9.08 0.32 -4.65
C LYS A 27 7.60 0.21 -4.27
N CYS A 28 7.13 1.07 -3.36
CA CYS A 28 5.73 1.14 -2.97
C CYS A 28 4.84 1.52 -4.17
N ASP A 29 5.17 2.59 -4.89
CA ASP A 29 4.47 3.01 -6.12
C ASP A 29 4.41 1.88 -7.16
N GLY A 30 5.54 1.21 -7.40
CA GLY A 30 5.58 0.05 -8.29
C GLY A 30 4.70 -1.12 -7.82
N ALA A 31 4.69 -1.42 -6.52
CA ALA A 31 3.88 -2.51 -5.95
C ALA A 31 2.38 -2.21 -5.96
N LEU A 32 1.98 -0.93 -5.87
CA LEU A 32 0.58 -0.51 -5.95
C LEU A 32 0.03 -0.69 -7.38
N THR A 33 0.90 -0.56 -8.39
CA THR A 33 0.54 -0.80 -9.79
C THR A 33 0.13 -2.26 -9.99
N GLY A 34 -1.14 -2.49 -10.35
CA GLY A 34 -1.66 -3.83 -10.62
C GLY A 34 -1.91 -4.70 -9.38
N LEU A 35 -1.83 -4.13 -8.17
CA LEU A 35 -2.04 -4.86 -6.91
C LEU A 35 -3.36 -5.62 -6.87
N ALA A 36 -4.47 -4.96 -7.22
CA ALA A 36 -5.79 -5.58 -7.23
C ALA A 36 -5.87 -6.75 -8.23
N GLN A 37 -5.25 -6.61 -9.41
CA GLN A 37 -5.20 -7.66 -10.41
C GLN A 37 -4.38 -8.86 -9.92
N PHE A 38 -3.27 -8.61 -9.25
CA PHE A 38 -2.45 -9.66 -8.63
C PHE A 38 -3.25 -10.46 -7.62
N ILE A 39 -3.98 -9.79 -6.70
CA ILE A 39 -4.80 -10.45 -5.68
C ILE A 39 -5.97 -11.21 -6.32
N THR A 40 -6.60 -10.63 -7.35
CA THR A 40 -7.68 -11.27 -8.12
C THR A 40 -7.24 -12.63 -8.68
N GLY A 41 -5.97 -12.78 -9.06
CA GLY A 41 -5.41 -14.05 -9.52
C GLY A 41 -5.45 -15.17 -8.46
N PHE A 42 -5.34 -14.84 -7.17
CA PHE A 42 -5.48 -15.80 -6.06
C PHE A 42 -6.94 -16.12 -5.79
N VAL A 43 -7.76 -15.08 -5.75
CA VAL A 43 -9.20 -15.16 -5.53
C VAL A 43 -9.88 -16.04 -6.59
N GLY A 44 -9.46 -15.94 -7.85
CA GLY A 44 -9.99 -16.77 -8.95
C GLY A 44 -9.73 -18.27 -8.83
N ARG A 45 -8.94 -18.72 -7.85
CA ARG A 45 -8.69 -20.14 -7.56
C ARG A 45 -9.49 -20.67 -6.37
N LEU A 46 -10.31 -19.83 -5.72
CA LEU A 46 -11.11 -20.25 -4.59
C LEU A 46 -12.34 -21.02 -5.05
N GLU A 47 -12.63 -22.14 -4.39
CA GLU A 47 -13.87 -22.88 -4.56
C GLU A 47 -14.94 -22.32 -3.61
N VAL A 48 -15.67 -21.32 -4.10
CA VAL A 48 -16.70 -20.60 -3.32
C VAL A 48 -18.03 -20.66 -4.04
N GLU A 49 -19.12 -20.60 -3.27
CA GLU A 49 -20.49 -20.61 -3.82
C GLU A 49 -20.74 -19.42 -4.76
N SER A 50 -20.15 -18.25 -4.45
CA SER A 50 -20.29 -17.05 -5.27
C SER A 50 -19.02 -16.20 -5.27
N MET A 51 -18.59 -15.82 -6.46
CA MET A 51 -17.47 -14.89 -6.70
C MET A 51 -17.88 -13.41 -6.59
N ALA A 52 -19.18 -13.10 -6.50
CA ALA A 52 -19.66 -11.72 -6.52
C ALA A 52 -19.14 -10.85 -5.35
N PRO A 53 -19.13 -11.32 -4.08
CA PRO A 53 -18.58 -10.54 -2.97
C PRO A 53 -17.08 -10.26 -3.13
N TYR A 54 -16.34 -11.24 -3.67
CA TYR A 54 -14.92 -11.11 -3.92
C TYR A 54 -14.63 -10.09 -5.01
N ALA A 55 -15.37 -10.13 -6.14
CA ALA A 55 -15.25 -9.16 -7.21
C ALA A 55 -15.56 -7.73 -6.72
N ALA A 56 -16.60 -7.56 -5.90
CA ALA A 56 -16.94 -6.28 -5.30
C ALA A 56 -15.81 -5.77 -4.39
N PHE A 57 -15.22 -6.66 -3.56
CA PHE A 57 -14.12 -6.27 -2.69
C PHE A 57 -12.82 -5.98 -3.46
N MET A 58 -12.53 -6.69 -4.55
CA MET A 58 -11.38 -6.37 -5.41
C MET A 58 -11.50 -4.98 -6.04
N ALA A 59 -12.72 -4.52 -6.35
CA ALA A 59 -12.94 -3.15 -6.82
C ALA A 59 -12.65 -2.10 -5.72
N VAL A 60 -12.91 -2.42 -4.44
CA VAL A 60 -12.53 -1.57 -3.31
C VAL A 60 -11.01 -1.46 -3.20
N ILE A 61 -10.31 -2.61 -3.22
CA ILE A 61 -8.83 -2.65 -3.20
C ILE A 61 -8.25 -1.86 -4.38
N GLU A 62 -8.81 -2.01 -5.59
CA GLU A 62 -8.32 -1.29 -6.76
C GLU A 62 -8.42 0.22 -6.60
N ARG A 63 -9.57 0.71 -6.09
CA ARG A 63 -9.77 2.13 -5.82
C ARG A 63 -8.77 2.63 -4.77
N ASP A 64 -8.68 1.94 -3.64
CA ASP A 64 -7.84 2.39 -2.53
C ASP A 64 -6.35 2.29 -2.86
N ALA A 65 -5.96 1.32 -3.70
CA ALA A 65 -4.61 1.24 -4.27
C ALA A 65 -4.29 2.43 -5.16
N LYS A 66 -5.21 2.84 -6.05
CA LYS A 66 -5.03 4.02 -6.92
C LYS A 66 -4.92 5.30 -6.10
N ASP A 67 -5.79 5.48 -5.11
CA ASP A 67 -5.78 6.66 -4.24
C ASP A 67 -4.49 6.74 -3.40
N ALA A 68 -4.07 5.62 -2.80
CA ALA A 68 -2.81 5.54 -2.07
C ALA A 68 -1.60 5.78 -2.98
N GLN A 69 -1.64 5.26 -4.22
CA GLN A 69 -0.56 5.45 -5.20
C GLN A 69 -0.43 6.92 -5.59
N ALA A 70 -1.53 7.63 -5.82
CA ALA A 70 -1.50 9.06 -6.09
C ALA A 70 -0.85 9.84 -4.93
N ALA A 71 -1.15 9.47 -3.68
CA ALA A 71 -0.53 10.07 -2.49
C ALA A 71 0.99 9.79 -2.43
N VAL A 72 1.43 8.58 -2.79
CA VAL A 72 2.87 8.25 -2.88
C VAL A 72 3.55 9.05 -3.99
N GLN A 73 2.93 9.15 -5.16
CA GLN A 73 3.48 9.85 -6.33
C GLN A 73 3.66 11.34 -6.09
N ILE A 74 2.71 12.00 -5.40
CA ILE A 74 2.87 13.42 -5.07
C ILE A 74 4.01 13.66 -4.07
N VAL A 75 4.27 12.72 -3.14
CA VAL A 75 5.43 12.78 -2.24
C VAL A 75 6.73 12.55 -3.02
N LEU A 76 6.75 11.59 -3.96
CA LEU A 76 7.90 11.33 -4.83
C LEU A 76 8.25 12.51 -5.74
N ALA A 77 7.26 13.30 -6.16
CA ALA A 77 7.45 14.48 -7.00
C ALA A 77 8.17 15.63 -6.27
N GLN A 78 8.34 15.57 -4.94
CA GLN A 78 8.99 16.64 -4.20
C GLN A 78 10.51 16.63 -4.39
N PRO A 79 11.15 17.82 -4.55
CA PRO A 79 12.60 17.93 -4.65
C PRO A 79 13.31 17.31 -3.44
N SER A 80 12.77 17.53 -2.25
CA SER A 80 13.23 16.96 -0.98
C SER A 80 12.08 16.33 -0.21
N ILE A 81 12.31 15.20 0.46
CA ILE A 81 11.27 14.47 1.22
C ILE A 81 11.55 14.59 2.72
N SER A 82 10.82 15.48 3.40
CA SER A 82 10.96 15.66 4.84
C SER A 82 10.30 14.53 5.64
N SER A 83 10.74 14.36 6.89
CA SER A 83 10.16 13.39 7.83
C SER A 83 8.66 13.67 8.06
N GLN A 84 8.29 14.95 8.26
CA GLN A 84 6.89 15.37 8.40
C GLN A 84 6.02 15.03 7.18
N LEU A 85 6.56 15.12 5.96
CA LEU A 85 5.82 14.75 4.76
C LEU A 85 5.55 13.25 4.71
N VAL A 86 6.52 12.43 5.14
CA VAL A 86 6.35 10.98 5.27
C VAL A 86 5.36 10.64 6.39
N ASP A 87 5.35 11.40 7.49
CA ASP A 87 4.34 11.26 8.55
C ASP A 87 2.93 11.53 8.04
N ASN A 88 2.74 12.62 7.30
CA ASN A 88 1.45 12.95 6.71
C ASN A 88 1.00 11.88 5.71
N LEU A 89 1.93 11.32 4.92
CA LEU A 89 1.63 10.19 4.04
C LEU A 89 1.19 8.96 4.83
N ASN A 90 1.89 8.61 5.92
CA ASN A 90 1.51 7.48 6.78
C ASN A 90 0.16 7.70 7.49
N ALA A 91 -0.20 8.95 7.76
CA ALA A 91 -1.48 9.34 8.34
C ALA A 91 -2.63 9.40 7.30
N SER A 92 -2.32 9.30 6.00
CA SER A 92 -3.32 9.35 4.93
C SER A 92 -4.36 8.23 5.10
N ILE A 93 -5.63 8.63 5.07
CA ILE A 93 -6.77 7.70 5.17
C ILE A 93 -6.70 6.65 4.05
N HIS A 94 -6.33 7.05 2.82
CA HIS A 94 -6.25 6.13 1.68
C HIS A 94 -5.20 5.03 1.88
N LEU A 95 -4.02 5.40 2.41
CA LEU A 95 -2.97 4.42 2.69
C LEU A 95 -3.39 3.45 3.81
N ARG A 96 -4.06 3.96 4.85
CA ARG A 96 -4.57 3.13 5.96
C ARG A 96 -5.72 2.23 5.55
N ALA A 97 -6.62 2.71 4.69
CA ALA A 97 -7.73 1.93 4.14
C ALA A 97 -7.20 0.74 3.34
N LEU A 98 -6.31 1.00 2.37
CA LEU A 98 -5.68 -0.05 1.59
C LEU A 98 -4.98 -1.10 2.46
N LEU A 99 -4.18 -0.69 3.45
CA LEU A 99 -3.49 -1.64 4.33
C LEU A 99 -4.48 -2.52 5.11
N THR A 100 -5.61 -1.94 5.53
CA THR A 100 -6.66 -2.67 6.24
C THR A 100 -7.37 -3.65 5.32
N ASP A 101 -7.64 -3.26 4.07
CA ASP A 101 -8.23 -4.15 3.07
C ASP A 101 -7.30 -5.34 2.76
N LEU A 102 -5.99 -5.08 2.68
CA LEU A 102 -4.97 -6.12 2.49
C LEU A 102 -4.94 -7.12 3.65
N PHE A 103 -5.06 -6.66 4.90
CA PHE A 103 -5.17 -7.56 6.05
C PHE A 103 -6.44 -8.40 5.99
N LEU A 104 -7.57 -7.81 5.59
CA LEU A 104 -8.84 -8.52 5.50
C LEU A 104 -8.80 -9.62 4.44
N ILE A 105 -8.33 -9.32 3.22
CA ILE A 105 -8.25 -10.34 2.16
C ILE A 105 -7.20 -11.41 2.47
N ASP A 106 -6.07 -11.05 3.08
CA ASP A 106 -5.05 -12.01 3.50
C ASP A 106 -5.61 -13.03 4.50
N GLU A 107 -6.37 -12.58 5.49
CA GLU A 107 -7.01 -13.49 6.46
C GLU A 107 -8.04 -14.39 5.78
N ILE A 108 -8.87 -13.86 4.88
CA ILE A 108 -9.83 -14.66 4.10
C ILE A 108 -9.10 -15.74 3.29
N LEU A 109 -8.03 -15.38 2.57
CA LEU A 109 -7.26 -16.34 1.76
C LEU A 109 -6.56 -17.41 2.62
N LYS A 110 -6.08 -17.05 3.81
CA LYS A 110 -5.51 -18.01 4.77
C LYS A 110 -6.56 -18.97 5.32
N SER A 111 -7.78 -18.51 5.59
CA SER A 111 -8.87 -19.37 6.04
C SER A 111 -9.20 -20.46 5.02
N HIS A 112 -9.23 -20.12 3.73
CA HIS A 112 -9.47 -21.11 2.66
C HIS A 112 -8.35 -22.15 2.59
N ARG A 113 -7.07 -21.74 2.67
CA ARG A 113 -5.93 -22.67 2.65
C ARG A 113 -5.94 -23.68 3.81
N ARG A 114 -6.52 -23.32 4.96
CA ARG A 114 -6.60 -24.21 6.13
C ARG A 114 -7.75 -25.22 6.05
N ALA A 115 -8.71 -24.99 5.13
CA ALA A 115 -9.85 -25.87 4.91
C ALA A 115 -9.54 -26.99 3.89
N ASP A 116 -8.45 -26.84 3.13
CA ASP A 116 -7.83 -27.85 2.25
C ASP A 116 -6.95 -28.83 3.04
#